data_AF-A0A1S1LG42-F1
#
_entry.id   AF-A0A1S1LG42-F1
#
_cell.length_a   1.000
_cell.length_b   1.000
_cell.length_c   1.000
_cell.angle_alpha   90.00
_cell.angle_beta   90.00
_cell.angle_gamma   90.00
#
_symmetry.space_group_name_H-M   'P 1'
#
loop_
_entity.id
_entity.type
_entity.pdbx_description
1 polymer ?
#
loop_
_entity_poly.entity_id
_entity_poly.type
_entity_poly.pdbx_seq_one_letter_code
_entity_poly.pdbx_strand_id
1 'polypeptide(L)'
;MHALIDQQSIIVVEGPARVLIAASDPTYEAVRRYVVDEHGSDFEVVRDLMDTYRTGVKAATAEAVTVVDGDTKDGEAEPYRIVHGDPVEEVVLDAAIRLTNKAADLAPLGAFLRRLERNPSPASRSQLFGWLKAGGFTVTTDGLIVGYKSVRSDGRSAHAGREPVTVVHQDGAVETVSGHVPYPVGATVWMARDLVDDDRDSPCSVGLHVGTFGYARGFSERMLVVLVDPADVVAVPRDSSGQKMRVCRLVVAGSHEGGQIREAVIDRIRTVPDFDGSEEFDGRVENRPAFGVAVGWDAVA
;
A
#
# COMPACT_ATOMS: atom_id res chain seq x y z
N MET A 1 -12.28 -23.26 33.51
CA MET A 1 -11.72 -23.14 32.14
C MET A 1 -10.65 -24.20 31.83
N HIS A 2 -10.65 -24.76 30.62
CA HIS A 2 -9.56 -25.58 30.06
C HIS A 2 -9.16 -25.05 28.68
N ALA A 3 -7.88 -25.14 28.32
CA ALA A 3 -7.39 -24.74 27.00
C ALA A 3 -6.68 -25.89 26.28
N LEU A 4 -6.99 -26.09 25.01
CA LEU A 4 -6.26 -26.96 24.08
C LEU A 4 -5.47 -26.06 23.14
N ILE A 5 -4.16 -26.23 23.07
CA ILE A 5 -3.28 -25.37 22.29
C ILE A 5 -2.48 -26.25 21.34
N ASP A 6 -2.54 -25.93 20.06
CA ASP A 6 -1.70 -26.53 19.03
C ASP A 6 -0.97 -25.44 18.23
N GLN A 7 -0.25 -25.85 17.18
CA GLN A 7 0.53 -24.94 16.34
C GLN A 7 -0.34 -23.96 15.52
N GLN A 8 -1.65 -24.19 15.45
CA GLN A 8 -2.57 -23.48 14.57
C GLN A 8 -3.71 -22.78 15.31
N SER A 9 -3.93 -23.08 16.60
CA SER A 9 -5.06 -22.56 17.35
C SER A 9 -4.95 -22.74 18.87
N ILE A 10 -5.75 -21.94 19.59
CA ILE A 10 -6.09 -22.10 21.00
C ILE A 10 -7.60 -22.33 21.06
N ILE A 11 -8.04 -23.41 21.70
CA ILE A 11 -9.44 -23.67 22.00
C ILE A 11 -9.61 -23.54 23.50
N VAL A 12 -10.40 -22.56 23.95
CA VAL A 12 -10.73 -22.37 25.37
C VAL A 12 -12.16 -22.87 25.62
N VAL A 13 -12.34 -23.68 26.66
CA VAL A 13 -13.62 -24.31 27.02
C VAL A 13 -13.95 -24.05 28.49
N GLU A 14 -15.18 -23.63 28.76
CA GLU A 14 -15.75 -23.56 30.11
C GLU A 14 -17.21 -24.03 30.11
N GLY A 15 -17.46 -25.20 30.68
CA GLY A 15 -18.78 -25.84 30.62
C GLY A 15 -19.25 -26.01 29.16
N PRO A 16 -20.43 -25.48 28.77
CA PRO A 16 -20.90 -25.52 27.39
C PRO A 16 -20.27 -24.45 26.48
N ALA A 17 -19.63 -23.42 27.05
CA ALA A 17 -19.04 -22.33 26.30
C ALA A 17 -17.69 -22.75 25.71
N ARG A 18 -17.46 -22.39 24.45
CA ARG A 18 -16.20 -22.65 23.75
C ARG A 18 -15.82 -21.47 22.87
N VAL A 19 -14.53 -21.19 22.79
CA VAL A 19 -13.95 -20.18 21.92
C VAL A 19 -12.78 -20.82 21.18
N LEU A 20 -12.76 -20.67 19.85
CA LEU A 20 -11.65 -21.04 18.99
C LEU A 20 -10.93 -19.77 18.56
N ILE A 21 -9.65 -19.68 18.88
CA ILE A 21 -8.75 -18.60 18.47
C ILE A 21 -7.70 -19.20 17.54
N ALA A 22 -7.77 -18.91 16.24
CA ALA A 22 -6.76 -19.36 15.29
C ALA A 22 -5.42 -18.65 15.56
N ALA A 23 -4.29 -19.23 15.19
CA ALA A 23 -2.96 -18.60 15.29
C ALA A 23 -2.86 -17.30 14.47
N SER A 24 -3.73 -17.13 13.49
CA SER A 24 -3.88 -15.89 12.71
C SER A 24 -4.76 -14.84 13.39
N ASP A 25 -5.48 -15.19 14.45
CA ASP A 25 -6.38 -14.29 15.17
C ASP A 25 -5.59 -13.25 16.00
N PRO A 26 -5.99 -11.99 15.98
CA PRO A 26 -5.32 -10.88 16.69
C PRO A 26 -5.27 -11.02 18.20
N THR A 27 -6.21 -11.76 18.75
CA THR A 27 -6.26 -12.00 20.19
C THR A 27 -5.38 -13.19 20.57
N TYR A 28 -4.83 -13.93 19.59
CA TYR A 28 -4.08 -15.17 19.83
C TYR A 28 -2.93 -14.97 20.81
N GLU A 29 -2.04 -14.01 20.59
CA GLU A 29 -0.89 -13.81 21.49
C GLU A 29 -1.32 -13.30 22.87
N ALA A 30 -2.33 -12.43 22.94
CA ALA A 30 -2.84 -11.93 24.22
C ALA A 30 -3.50 -13.05 25.03
N VAL A 31 -4.32 -13.89 24.38
CA VAL A 31 -4.96 -15.06 24.99
C VAL A 31 -3.92 -16.13 25.32
N ARG A 32 -2.93 -16.37 24.46
CA ARG A 32 -1.82 -17.28 24.72
C ARG A 32 -1.04 -16.84 25.95
N ARG A 33 -0.65 -15.56 26.02
CA ARG A 33 0.08 -15.01 27.18
C ARG A 33 -0.73 -15.18 28.46
N TYR A 34 -2.02 -14.81 28.43
CA TYR A 34 -2.90 -14.95 29.58
C TYR A 34 -3.03 -16.41 30.03
N VAL A 35 -3.32 -17.33 29.11
CA VAL A 35 -3.57 -18.75 29.43
C VAL A 35 -2.29 -19.51 29.77
N VAL A 36 -1.19 -19.26 29.06
CA VAL A 36 0.05 -20.04 29.14
C VAL A 36 1.08 -19.39 30.07
N ASP A 37 1.37 -18.11 29.86
CA ASP A 37 2.47 -17.45 30.57
C ASP A 37 2.01 -16.96 31.95
N GLU A 38 0.80 -16.37 32.02
CA GLU A 38 0.20 -15.82 33.24
C GLU A 38 -0.63 -16.87 34.02
N HIS A 39 -0.81 -18.07 33.45
CA HIS A 39 -1.61 -19.17 34.05
C HIS A 39 -3.04 -18.76 34.41
N GLY A 40 -3.63 -17.86 33.62
CA GLY A 40 -4.98 -17.38 33.76
C GLY A 40 -6.01 -18.50 33.62
N SER A 41 -7.05 -18.46 34.45
CA SER A 41 -8.07 -19.50 34.53
C SER A 41 -9.52 -18.99 34.37
N ASP A 42 -9.68 -17.69 34.14
CA ASP A 42 -10.97 -17.02 33.97
C ASP A 42 -11.34 -16.91 32.48
N PHE A 43 -12.46 -17.52 32.10
CA PHE A 43 -12.98 -17.53 30.74
C PHE A 43 -13.53 -16.16 30.30
N GLU A 44 -14.06 -15.37 31.24
CA GLU A 44 -14.57 -14.03 30.92
C GLU A 44 -13.42 -13.08 30.58
N VAL A 45 -12.22 -13.27 31.14
CA VAL A 45 -11.02 -12.51 30.71
C VAL A 45 -10.64 -12.84 29.26
N VAL A 46 -10.74 -14.11 28.84
CA VAL A 46 -10.51 -14.50 27.43
C VAL A 46 -11.54 -13.82 26.53
N ARG A 47 -12.81 -13.81 26.95
CA ARG A 47 -13.88 -13.12 26.21
C ARG A 47 -13.67 -11.62 26.15
N ASP A 48 -13.30 -10.99 27.25
CA ASP A 48 -13.06 -9.55 27.33
C ASP A 48 -11.86 -9.14 26.48
N LEU A 49 -10.80 -9.95 26.42
CA LEU A 49 -9.70 -9.72 25.49
C LEU A 49 -10.18 -9.70 24.04
N MET A 50 -11.08 -10.61 23.67
CA MET A 50 -11.67 -10.66 22.33
C MET A 50 -12.68 -9.55 22.05
N ASP A 51 -13.54 -9.24 23.02
CA ASP A 51 -14.60 -8.25 22.88
C ASP A 51 -14.02 -6.83 22.95
N THR A 52 -13.01 -6.58 23.77
CA THR A 52 -12.23 -5.32 23.78
C THR A 52 -11.53 -5.13 22.45
N TYR A 53 -10.90 -6.18 21.91
CA TYR A 53 -10.28 -6.14 20.60
C TYR A 53 -11.31 -5.79 19.50
N ARG A 54 -12.44 -6.49 19.45
CA ARG A 54 -13.51 -6.23 18.48
C ARG A 54 -14.10 -4.84 18.63
N THR A 55 -14.25 -4.35 19.87
CA THR A 55 -14.79 -3.02 20.15
C THR A 55 -13.81 -1.93 19.74
N GLY A 56 -12.52 -2.11 20.01
CA GLY A 56 -11.47 -1.19 19.57
C GLY A 56 -11.36 -1.10 18.05
N VAL A 57 -11.43 -2.24 17.35
CA VAL A 57 -11.45 -2.24 15.88
C VAL A 57 -12.75 -1.62 15.35
N LYS A 58 -13.91 -1.95 15.91
CA LYS A 58 -15.18 -1.31 15.52
C LYS A 58 -15.17 0.20 15.76
N ALA A 59 -14.57 0.67 16.85
CA ALA A 59 -14.43 2.09 17.13
C ALA A 59 -13.50 2.78 16.12
N ALA A 60 -12.33 2.18 15.84
CA ALA A 60 -11.39 2.69 14.84
C ALA A 60 -11.98 2.68 13.44
N THR A 61 -12.73 1.64 13.06
CA THR A 61 -13.45 1.55 11.79
C THR A 61 -14.63 2.52 11.76
N ALA A 62 -15.37 2.71 12.85
CA ALA A 62 -16.49 3.66 12.89
C ALA A 62 -16.01 5.12 12.81
N GLU A 63 -14.89 5.45 13.46
CA GLU A 63 -14.22 6.75 13.32
C GLU A 63 -13.71 6.95 11.89
N ALA A 64 -13.13 5.91 11.27
CA ALA A 64 -12.72 5.93 9.87
C ALA A 64 -13.91 6.10 8.90
N VAL A 65 -15.04 5.42 9.17
CA VAL A 65 -16.23 5.42 8.33
C VAL A 65 -17.00 6.74 8.44
N THR A 66 -17.06 7.35 9.63
CA THR A 66 -17.73 8.65 9.84
C THR A 66 -17.04 9.82 9.13
N VAL A 67 -15.76 9.71 8.78
CA VAL A 67 -15.05 10.75 8.02
C VAL A 67 -15.10 10.49 6.49
N VAL A 68 -15.43 9.26 6.08
CA VAL A 68 -15.65 8.89 4.66
C VAL A 68 -17.06 9.26 4.17
N ASP A 69 -18.04 9.30 5.08
CA ASP A 69 -19.35 9.92 4.85
C ASP A 69 -19.22 11.44 4.92
N GLY A 70 -18.88 12.06 3.80
CA GLY A 70 -19.09 13.50 3.63
C GLY A 70 -20.55 13.83 3.92
N ASP A 71 -20.79 14.76 4.85
CA ASP A 71 -22.13 15.26 5.19
C ASP A 71 -22.73 15.99 3.98
N THR A 72 -23.34 15.25 3.05
CA THR A 72 -24.14 15.81 1.97
C THR A 72 -25.54 16.06 2.49
N LYS A 73 -25.75 17.27 3.04
CA LYS A 73 -27.05 17.92 2.94
C LYS A 73 -27.29 18.15 1.46
N ASP A 74 -28.37 17.56 0.93
CA ASP A 74 -28.98 17.81 -0.39
C ASP A 74 -28.95 16.59 -1.34
N GLY A 75 -29.74 15.57 -0.98
CA GLY A 75 -30.85 15.03 -1.79
C GLY A 75 -30.68 14.54 -3.23
N GLU A 76 -29.49 14.58 -3.84
CA GLU A 76 -29.26 14.05 -5.19
C GLU A 76 -28.74 12.60 -5.11
N ALA A 77 -29.21 11.76 -6.04
CA ALA A 77 -28.88 10.33 -6.06
C ALA A 77 -27.42 10.09 -6.49
N GLU A 78 -26.57 9.74 -5.52
CA GLU A 78 -25.15 9.43 -5.69
C GLU A 78 -24.91 8.02 -6.29
N PRO A 79 -23.99 7.83 -7.27
CA PRO A 79 -23.81 6.52 -7.94
C PRO A 79 -23.14 5.43 -7.11
N TYR A 80 -22.60 5.70 -5.92
CA TYR A 80 -22.08 4.63 -5.05
C TYR A 80 -21.89 5.11 -3.60
N ARG A 81 -22.78 4.67 -2.70
CA ARG A 81 -22.67 4.87 -1.25
C ARG A 81 -22.10 3.60 -0.63
N ILE A 82 -21.05 3.71 0.19
CA ILE A 82 -20.55 2.59 0.99
C ILE A 82 -21.65 2.23 1.99
N VAL A 83 -22.15 1.00 1.96
CA VAL A 83 -23.17 0.50 2.90
C VAL A 83 -22.50 -0.46 3.88
N HIS A 84 -22.89 -0.40 5.16
CA HIS A 84 -22.47 -1.37 6.19
C HIS A 84 -22.52 -2.82 5.63
N GLY A 85 -21.40 -3.54 5.68
CA GLY A 85 -21.23 -4.85 5.02
C GLY A 85 -20.50 -4.86 3.67
N ASP A 86 -19.97 -3.72 3.22
CA ASP A 86 -19.15 -3.62 2.00
C ASP A 86 -17.73 -4.22 2.17
N PRO A 87 -17.02 -4.57 1.07
CA PRO A 87 -15.63 -5.04 1.07
C PRO A 87 -14.64 -4.12 1.80
N VAL A 88 -15.03 -2.85 1.98
CA VAL A 88 -14.28 -1.83 2.71
C VAL A 88 -14.10 -2.21 4.17
N GLU A 89 -15.17 -2.63 4.86
CA GLU A 89 -15.10 -3.04 6.26
C GLU A 89 -14.23 -4.28 6.41
N GLU A 90 -14.38 -5.27 5.52
CA GLU A 90 -13.59 -6.50 5.52
C GLU A 90 -12.10 -6.21 5.32
N VAL A 91 -11.74 -5.36 4.35
CA VAL A 91 -10.33 -5.03 4.06
C VAL A 91 -9.70 -4.16 5.14
N VAL A 92 -10.43 -3.17 5.67
CA VAL A 92 -9.97 -2.32 6.78
C VAL A 92 -9.85 -3.14 8.06
N LEU A 93 -10.80 -4.05 8.32
CA LEU A 93 -10.75 -5.00 9.43
C LEU A 93 -9.58 -5.96 9.29
N ASP A 94 -9.38 -6.56 8.12
CA ASP A 94 -8.22 -7.44 7.85
C ASP A 94 -6.88 -6.69 8.00
N ALA A 95 -6.84 -5.43 7.56
CA ALA A 95 -5.69 -4.56 7.77
C ALA A 95 -5.46 -4.25 9.25
N ALA A 96 -6.49 -3.81 9.97
CA ALA A 96 -6.45 -3.52 11.40
C ALA A 96 -6.03 -4.76 12.20
N ILE A 97 -6.55 -5.94 11.83
CA ILE A 97 -6.13 -7.25 12.36
C ILE A 97 -4.63 -7.46 12.12
N ARG A 98 -4.14 -7.34 10.88
CA ARG A 98 -2.72 -7.56 10.59
C ARG A 98 -1.78 -6.59 11.31
N LEU A 99 -2.21 -5.35 11.52
CA LEU A 99 -1.46 -4.32 12.24
C LEU A 99 -1.40 -4.65 13.74
N THR A 100 -2.53 -5.02 14.33
CA THR A 100 -2.64 -5.34 15.75
C THR A 100 -2.00 -6.67 16.12
N ASN A 101 -2.02 -7.69 15.24
CA ASN A 101 -1.32 -8.98 15.42
C ASN A 101 0.18 -8.82 15.70
N LYS A 102 0.80 -7.72 15.25
CA LYS A 102 2.23 -7.43 15.42
C LYS A 102 2.55 -6.45 16.56
N ALA A 103 1.58 -6.13 17.43
CA ALA A 103 1.67 -5.03 18.39
C ALA A 103 1.97 -3.67 17.75
N ALA A 104 1.64 -3.49 16.46
CA ALA A 104 1.85 -2.22 15.77
C ALA A 104 0.73 -1.25 16.15
N ASP A 105 1.14 -0.04 16.51
CA ASP A 105 0.30 1.14 16.64
C ASP A 105 -0.70 1.24 15.47
N LEU A 106 -1.96 1.58 15.74
CA LEU A 106 -2.97 1.83 14.70
C LEU A 106 -2.75 3.16 13.97
N ALA A 107 -1.81 3.99 14.42
CA ALA A 107 -1.46 5.27 13.79
C ALA A 107 -1.23 5.20 12.27
N PRO A 108 -0.56 4.18 11.69
CA PRO A 108 -0.38 4.06 10.24
C PRO A 108 -1.70 3.84 9.50
N LEU A 109 -2.64 3.09 10.08
CA LEU A 109 -3.98 2.92 9.51
C LEU A 109 -4.74 4.25 9.54
N GLY A 110 -4.70 4.96 10.68
CA GLY A 110 -5.29 6.30 10.78
C GLY A 110 -4.66 7.29 9.80
N ALA A 111 -3.35 7.20 9.55
CA ALA A 111 -2.65 8.04 8.57
C ALA A 111 -3.09 7.71 7.14
N PHE A 112 -3.24 6.43 6.81
CA PHE A 112 -3.76 5.98 5.52
C PHE A 112 -5.18 6.50 5.27
N LEU A 113 -6.08 6.38 6.25
CA LEU A 113 -7.47 6.83 6.13
C LEU A 113 -7.58 8.34 5.91
N ARG A 114 -6.83 9.14 6.70
CA ARG A 114 -6.76 10.60 6.51
C ARG A 114 -6.22 11.01 5.15
N ARG A 115 -5.35 10.20 4.53
CA ARG A 115 -4.88 10.43 3.16
C ARG A 115 -5.95 10.02 2.15
N LEU A 116 -6.62 8.90 2.37
CA LEU A 116 -7.71 8.42 1.51
C LEU A 116 -8.85 9.43 1.39
N GLU A 117 -9.20 10.11 2.50
CA GLU A 117 -10.21 11.17 2.51
C GLU A 117 -9.88 12.35 1.59
N ARG A 118 -8.58 12.63 1.36
CA ARG A 118 -8.13 13.69 0.46
C ARG A 118 -8.26 13.29 -1.02
N ASN A 119 -8.55 12.03 -1.31
CA ASN A 119 -8.84 11.62 -2.68
C ASN A 119 -10.16 12.27 -3.14
N PRO A 120 -10.15 13.11 -4.18
CA PRO A 120 -11.34 13.83 -4.62
C PRO A 120 -12.40 12.95 -5.28
N SER A 121 -12.09 11.68 -5.59
CA SER A 121 -13.02 10.77 -6.26
C SER A 121 -13.58 9.72 -5.29
N PRO A 122 -14.86 9.81 -4.90
CA PRO A 122 -15.53 8.78 -4.10
C PRO A 122 -15.44 7.39 -4.74
N ALA A 123 -15.57 7.34 -6.07
CA ALA A 123 -15.42 6.11 -6.84
C ALA A 123 -14.01 5.52 -6.69
N SER A 124 -12.95 6.33 -6.81
CA SER A 124 -11.58 5.89 -6.60
C SER A 124 -11.34 5.37 -5.19
N ARG A 125 -11.88 6.04 -4.16
CA ARG A 125 -11.78 5.59 -2.76
C ARG A 125 -12.35 4.19 -2.58
N SER A 126 -13.54 3.94 -3.10
CA SER A 126 -14.18 2.61 -3.06
C SER A 126 -13.38 1.56 -3.84
N GLN A 127 -12.98 1.90 -5.07
CA GLN A 127 -12.21 1.04 -5.95
C GLN A 127 -10.89 0.56 -5.33
N LEU A 128 -10.20 1.43 -4.59
CA LEU A 128 -8.91 1.13 -3.95
C LEU A 128 -9.00 -0.05 -2.97
N PHE A 129 -10.11 -0.22 -2.26
CA PHE A 129 -10.30 -1.37 -1.37
C PHE A 129 -10.31 -2.70 -2.11
N GLY A 130 -10.81 -2.72 -3.36
CA GLY A 130 -10.71 -3.88 -4.23
C GLY A 130 -9.25 -4.24 -4.56
N TRP A 131 -8.41 -3.22 -4.79
CA TRP A 131 -6.98 -3.42 -5.03
C TRP A 131 -6.25 -3.92 -3.78
N LEU A 132 -6.55 -3.34 -2.62
CA LEU A 132 -5.98 -3.74 -1.34
C LEU A 132 -6.34 -5.19 -0.97
N LYS A 133 -7.58 -5.63 -1.28
CA LYS A 133 -8.00 -7.02 -1.13
C LYS A 133 -7.18 -7.98 -1.99
N ALA A 134 -6.88 -7.58 -3.24
CA ALA A 134 -6.14 -8.41 -4.19
C ALA A 134 -4.62 -8.43 -3.93
N GLY A 135 -4.04 -7.30 -3.51
CA GLY A 135 -2.60 -7.13 -3.33
C GLY A 135 -2.07 -7.41 -1.94
N GLY A 136 -2.95 -7.40 -0.93
CA GLY A 136 -2.56 -7.32 0.47
C GLY A 136 -2.37 -5.87 0.92
N PHE A 137 -2.80 -5.58 2.15
CA PHE A 137 -2.71 -4.25 2.74
C PHE A 137 -1.33 -4.04 3.35
N THR A 138 -0.45 -3.32 2.64
CA THR A 138 0.86 -2.90 3.14
C THR A 138 0.97 -1.38 3.06
N VAL A 139 1.19 -0.74 4.20
CA VAL A 139 1.29 0.73 4.30
C VAL A 139 2.59 1.16 4.98
N THR A 140 3.00 2.40 4.76
CA THR A 140 4.07 3.02 5.55
C THR A 140 3.51 3.56 6.87
N THR A 141 4.38 3.90 7.83
CA THR A 141 3.98 4.62 9.06
C THR A 141 3.15 5.88 8.78
N ASP A 142 3.47 6.53 7.67
CA ASP A 142 2.86 7.80 7.29
C ASP A 142 1.58 7.60 6.46
N GLY A 143 1.13 6.37 6.25
CA GLY A 143 -0.11 6.03 5.56
C GLY A 143 -0.02 5.96 4.03
N LEU A 144 1.16 5.86 3.43
CA LEU A 144 1.32 5.59 2.00
C LEU A 144 1.11 4.11 1.73
N ILE A 145 0.58 3.78 0.56
CA ILE A 145 0.43 2.39 0.10
C ILE A 145 1.71 1.95 -0.59
N VAL A 146 2.12 0.71 -0.32
CA VAL A 146 3.23 0.07 -1.01
C VAL A 146 2.70 -0.70 -2.20
N GLY A 147 3.14 -0.32 -3.41
CA GLY A 147 2.82 -1.00 -4.65
C GLY A 147 4.06 -1.40 -5.43
N TYR A 148 3.85 -2.05 -6.57
CA TYR A 148 4.93 -2.52 -7.43
C TYR A 148 4.80 -1.93 -8.83
N LYS A 149 5.93 -1.59 -9.40
CA LYS A 149 6.00 -1.05 -10.76
C LYS A 149 6.99 -1.82 -11.59
N SER A 150 6.54 -2.39 -12.69
CA SER A 150 7.41 -3.08 -13.63
C SER A 150 7.91 -2.12 -14.70
N VAL A 151 9.19 -2.23 -14.99
CA VAL A 151 9.94 -1.39 -15.94
C VAL A 151 10.80 -2.29 -16.82
N ARG A 152 11.24 -1.74 -17.95
CA ARG A 152 12.19 -2.39 -18.85
C ARG A 152 13.56 -2.54 -18.17
N SER A 153 14.47 -3.27 -18.81
CA SER A 153 15.88 -3.34 -18.35
C SER A 153 16.54 -1.97 -18.25
N ASP A 154 16.12 -1.01 -19.06
CA ASP A 154 16.58 0.38 -19.00
C ASP A 154 15.93 1.22 -17.88
N GLY A 155 15.05 0.66 -17.04
CA GLY A 155 14.40 1.39 -15.96
C GLY A 155 13.27 2.34 -16.39
N ARG A 156 12.88 2.31 -17.68
CA ARG A 156 11.74 3.09 -18.19
C ARG A 156 10.45 2.26 -18.24
N SER A 157 9.30 2.93 -18.35
CA SER A 157 7.99 2.28 -18.47
C SER A 157 7.98 1.24 -19.60
N ALA A 158 7.29 0.11 -19.37
CA ALA A 158 7.11 -0.93 -20.39
C ALA A 158 6.41 -0.42 -21.66
N HIS A 159 5.50 0.53 -21.51
CA HIS A 159 4.77 1.15 -22.61
C HIS A 159 5.07 2.64 -22.71
N ALA A 160 5.03 3.17 -23.94
CA ALA A 160 5.16 4.58 -24.22
C ALA A 160 3.79 5.29 -24.09
N GLY A 161 3.73 6.39 -23.34
CA GLY A 161 2.58 7.28 -23.26
C GLY A 161 2.74 8.52 -24.14
N ARG A 162 1.66 9.27 -24.37
CA ARG A 162 1.72 10.54 -25.13
C ARG A 162 1.69 11.76 -24.22
N GLU A 163 1.20 11.57 -23.01
CA GLU A 163 0.96 12.60 -22.03
C GLU A 163 2.28 13.04 -21.39
N PRO A 164 2.39 14.32 -20.99
CA PRO A 164 3.55 14.79 -20.26
C PRO A 164 3.56 14.21 -18.84
N VAL A 165 4.69 13.65 -18.45
CA VAL A 165 4.95 13.16 -17.10
C VAL A 165 6.17 13.87 -16.54
N THR A 166 6.04 14.42 -15.34
CA THR A 166 7.12 15.09 -14.62
C THR A 166 7.83 14.09 -13.71
N VAL A 167 9.17 14.09 -13.78
CA VAL A 167 10.05 13.33 -12.90
C VAL A 167 10.87 14.33 -12.09
N VAL A 168 10.72 14.28 -10.78
CA VAL A 168 11.53 15.04 -9.81
C VAL A 168 12.53 14.07 -9.21
N HIS A 169 13.79 14.24 -9.57
CA HIS A 169 14.90 13.43 -9.11
C HIS A 169 15.26 13.72 -7.65
N GLN A 170 16.00 12.81 -7.03
CA GLN A 170 16.37 12.92 -5.62
C GLN A 170 17.29 14.12 -5.34
N ASP A 171 18.08 14.56 -6.32
CA ASP A 171 18.94 15.74 -6.27
C ASP A 171 18.18 17.07 -6.51
N GLY A 172 16.87 17.00 -6.79
CA GLY A 172 16.02 18.14 -7.09
C GLY A 172 15.95 18.50 -8.57
N ALA A 173 16.65 17.78 -9.47
CA ALA A 173 16.48 17.97 -10.91
C ALA A 173 15.05 17.61 -11.32
N VAL A 174 14.50 18.37 -12.28
CA VAL A 174 13.14 18.17 -12.78
C VAL A 174 13.15 18.05 -14.28
N GLU A 175 12.54 16.99 -14.80
CA GLU A 175 12.33 16.81 -16.23
C GLU A 175 10.87 16.49 -16.53
N THR A 176 10.39 16.90 -17.71
CA THR A 176 9.09 16.50 -18.24
C THR A 176 9.32 15.64 -19.47
N VAL A 177 8.80 14.41 -19.44
CA VAL A 177 9.04 13.37 -20.44
C VAL A 177 7.71 12.90 -21.00
N SER A 178 7.70 12.57 -22.29
CA SER A 178 6.63 11.79 -22.93
C SER A 178 7.26 10.56 -23.60
N GLY A 179 6.46 9.55 -23.90
CA GLY A 179 6.94 8.26 -24.37
C GLY A 179 7.27 7.32 -23.21
N HIS A 180 8.48 6.77 -23.20
CA HIS A 180 8.93 5.87 -22.14
C HIS A 180 9.43 6.66 -20.93
N VAL A 181 8.64 6.69 -19.87
CA VAL A 181 8.90 7.47 -18.64
C VAL A 181 9.98 6.80 -17.80
N PRO A 182 11.04 7.49 -17.37
CA PRO A 182 12.04 6.93 -16.46
C PRO A 182 11.52 6.87 -15.01
N TYR A 183 11.91 5.83 -14.27
CA TYR A 183 11.60 5.66 -12.84
C TYR A 183 12.87 5.47 -12.01
N PRO A 184 13.73 6.50 -11.90
CA PRO A 184 14.94 6.40 -11.08
C PRO A 184 14.56 6.28 -9.60
N VAL A 185 15.36 5.52 -8.85
CA VAL A 185 15.16 5.34 -7.40
C VAL A 185 15.23 6.69 -6.69
N GLY A 186 14.34 6.91 -5.73
CA GLY A 186 14.23 8.17 -4.98
C GLY A 186 13.41 9.25 -5.69
N ALA A 187 13.08 9.08 -6.98
CA ALA A 187 12.33 10.09 -7.71
C ALA A 187 10.83 10.09 -7.38
N THR A 188 10.25 11.28 -7.45
CA THR A 188 8.80 11.46 -7.49
C THR A 188 8.36 11.61 -8.94
N VAL A 189 7.47 10.72 -9.39
CA VAL A 189 6.93 10.73 -10.77
C VAL A 189 5.47 11.10 -10.72
N TRP A 190 5.06 12.11 -11.47
CA TRP A 190 3.67 12.58 -11.47
C TRP A 190 3.22 13.15 -12.81
N MET A 191 1.91 13.12 -13.04
CA MET A 191 1.23 13.79 -14.15
C MET A 191 -0.02 14.50 -13.62
N ALA A 192 -0.55 15.44 -14.40
CA ALA A 192 -1.78 16.14 -14.00
C ALA A 192 -2.93 15.13 -13.87
N ARG A 193 -3.70 15.22 -12.78
CA ARG A 193 -4.71 14.21 -12.42
C ARG A 193 -5.82 14.11 -13.47
N ASP A 194 -6.19 15.24 -14.07
CA ASP A 194 -7.17 15.37 -15.14
C ASP A 194 -6.73 14.73 -16.46
N LEU A 195 -5.44 14.41 -16.62
CA LEU A 195 -4.94 13.61 -17.74
C LEU A 195 -5.03 12.10 -17.50
N VAL A 196 -5.24 11.66 -16.27
CA VAL A 196 -5.36 10.23 -15.95
C VAL A 196 -6.79 9.78 -16.19
N ASP A 197 -6.95 8.69 -16.92
CA ASP A 197 -8.27 8.11 -17.19
C ASP A 197 -8.86 7.52 -15.90
N ASP A 198 -10.01 8.05 -15.47
CA ASP A 198 -10.74 7.64 -14.28
C ASP A 198 -11.82 6.57 -14.55
N ASP A 199 -12.09 6.24 -15.81
CA ASP A 199 -13.03 5.19 -16.20
C ASP A 199 -12.42 3.81 -15.93
N ARG A 200 -12.90 3.15 -14.87
CA ARG A 200 -12.49 1.80 -14.47
C ARG A 200 -12.75 0.70 -15.52
N ASP A 201 -13.59 0.97 -16.51
CA ASP A 201 -13.91 0.05 -17.60
C ASP A 201 -13.00 0.19 -18.81
N SER A 202 -12.18 1.23 -18.83
CA SER A 202 -11.19 1.47 -19.88
C SER A 202 -9.92 0.63 -19.60
N PRO A 203 -9.68 -0.47 -20.36
CA PRO A 203 -8.50 -1.29 -20.16
C PRO A 203 -7.26 -0.59 -20.74
N CYS A 204 -6.15 -0.68 -20.02
CA CYS A 204 -4.84 -0.20 -20.49
C CYS A 204 -4.82 1.27 -20.97
N SER A 205 -5.47 2.16 -20.23
CA SER A 205 -5.56 3.58 -20.56
C SER A 205 -4.50 4.46 -19.87
N VAL A 206 -4.62 5.77 -20.04
CA VAL A 206 -3.69 6.78 -19.57
C VAL A 206 -3.63 6.81 -18.05
N GLY A 207 -2.41 6.74 -17.51
CA GLY A 207 -2.12 6.86 -16.09
C GLY A 207 -0.79 6.23 -15.71
N LEU A 208 -0.27 6.62 -14.54
CA LEU A 208 0.87 5.91 -13.97
C LEU A 208 0.37 4.59 -13.39
N HIS A 209 0.75 3.48 -14.02
CA HIS A 209 0.32 2.16 -13.57
C HIS A 209 1.15 1.64 -12.41
N VAL A 210 0.45 1.18 -11.37
CA VAL A 210 1.00 0.48 -10.21
C VAL A 210 0.24 -0.83 -10.02
N GLY A 211 0.96 -1.93 -9.84
CA GLY A 211 0.41 -3.26 -9.70
C GLY A 211 0.61 -3.85 -8.30
N THR A 212 -0.12 -4.91 -8.01
CA THR A 212 0.22 -5.84 -6.93
C THR A 212 1.49 -6.61 -7.30
N PHE A 213 2.13 -7.28 -6.34
CA PHE A 213 3.31 -8.11 -6.61
C PHE A 213 3.03 -9.15 -7.71
N GLY A 214 1.91 -9.86 -7.61
CA GLY A 214 1.51 -10.90 -8.56
C GLY A 214 1.36 -10.36 -9.99
N TYR A 215 0.80 -9.17 -10.14
CA TYR A 215 0.63 -8.51 -11.44
C TYR A 215 1.97 -8.00 -11.98
N ALA A 216 2.74 -7.29 -11.16
CA ALA A 216 3.96 -6.63 -11.58
C ALA A 216 5.08 -7.63 -11.95
N ARG A 217 5.22 -8.73 -11.22
CA ARG A 217 6.29 -9.72 -11.44
C ARG A 217 6.35 -10.27 -12.87
N GLY A 218 5.21 -10.38 -13.57
CA GLY A 218 5.13 -10.91 -14.92
C GLY A 218 5.00 -9.86 -16.03
N PHE A 219 4.99 -8.58 -15.69
CA PHE A 219 4.60 -7.53 -16.65
C PHE A 219 5.77 -6.99 -17.49
N SER A 220 6.99 -6.94 -16.93
CA SER A 220 8.18 -6.46 -17.62
C SER A 220 9.45 -7.07 -17.03
N GLU A 221 10.62 -6.54 -17.38
CA GLU A 221 11.93 -7.14 -17.10
C GLU A 221 12.42 -6.91 -15.66
N ARG A 222 12.19 -5.71 -15.12
CA ARG A 222 12.61 -5.31 -13.76
C ARG A 222 11.40 -4.83 -12.97
N MET A 223 11.47 -4.93 -11.65
CA MET A 223 10.39 -4.51 -10.75
C MET A 223 10.92 -3.54 -9.69
N LEU A 224 10.13 -2.52 -9.40
CA LEU A 224 10.40 -1.48 -8.42
C LEU A 224 9.33 -1.53 -7.33
N VAL A 225 9.71 -1.21 -6.11
CA VAL A 225 8.77 -0.83 -5.06
C VAL A 225 8.46 0.66 -5.20
N VAL A 226 7.18 0.99 -5.19
CA VAL A 226 6.71 2.37 -5.25
C VAL A 226 5.80 2.69 -4.07
N LEU A 227 5.85 3.93 -3.63
CA LEU A 227 4.96 4.47 -2.62
C LEU A 227 3.92 5.36 -3.29
N VAL A 228 2.66 5.16 -2.92
CA VAL A 228 1.52 5.88 -3.49
C VAL A 228 0.71 6.49 -2.36
N ASP A 229 0.41 7.77 -2.49
CA ASP A 229 -0.58 8.41 -1.61
C ASP A 229 -1.98 7.93 -2.02
N PRO A 230 -2.81 7.43 -1.09
CA PRO A 230 -4.21 7.11 -1.39
C PRO A 230 -4.99 8.25 -2.07
N ALA A 231 -4.60 9.52 -1.83
CA ALA A 231 -5.17 10.69 -2.49
C ALA A 231 -4.88 10.77 -4.00
N ASP A 232 -3.75 10.20 -4.43
CA ASP A 232 -3.23 10.25 -5.79
C ASP A 232 -3.71 9.06 -6.65
N VAL A 233 -4.47 8.12 -6.07
CA VAL A 233 -5.12 7.05 -6.82
C VAL A 233 -6.27 7.64 -7.64
N VAL A 234 -6.36 7.26 -8.91
CA VAL A 234 -7.38 7.77 -9.84
C VAL A 234 -8.44 6.73 -10.13
N ALA A 235 -8.04 5.50 -10.42
CA ALA A 235 -8.97 4.40 -10.66
C ALA A 235 -8.29 3.03 -10.51
N VAL A 236 -9.09 2.00 -10.19
CA VAL A 236 -8.71 0.59 -10.20
C VAL A 236 -9.48 -0.14 -11.30
N PRO A 237 -8.83 -0.41 -12.45
CA PRO A 237 -9.47 -1.10 -13.57
C PRO A 237 -10.00 -2.50 -13.24
N ARG A 238 -11.11 -2.90 -13.88
CA ARG A 238 -11.69 -4.25 -13.73
C ARG A 238 -10.95 -5.34 -14.48
N ASP A 239 -10.33 -4.98 -15.60
CA ASP A 239 -9.64 -5.86 -16.57
C ASP A 239 -8.54 -6.76 -15.96
N SER A 240 -8.05 -6.37 -14.78
CA SER A 240 -6.91 -6.96 -14.08
C SER A 240 -7.31 -7.56 -12.75
N SER A 241 -8.61 -7.83 -12.53
CA SER A 241 -9.16 -8.37 -11.28
C SER A 241 -8.75 -7.54 -10.06
N GLY A 242 -8.66 -6.22 -10.22
CA GLY A 242 -8.23 -5.31 -9.16
C GLY A 242 -6.73 -5.33 -8.89
N GLN A 243 -5.90 -6.00 -9.69
CA GLN A 243 -4.46 -6.10 -9.40
C GLN A 243 -3.61 -4.93 -9.95
N LYS A 244 -4.24 -3.96 -10.61
CA LYS A 244 -3.62 -2.76 -11.18
C LYS A 244 -4.41 -1.53 -10.75
N MET A 245 -3.72 -0.43 -10.48
CA MET A 245 -4.31 0.89 -10.30
C MET A 245 -3.64 1.91 -11.22
N ARG A 246 -4.38 2.96 -11.56
CA ARG A 246 -3.91 4.18 -12.21
C ARG A 246 -3.78 5.26 -11.15
N VAL A 247 -2.61 5.89 -11.09
CA VAL A 247 -2.31 6.97 -10.14
C VAL A 247 -1.81 8.20 -10.91
N CYS A 248 -2.00 9.38 -10.33
CA CYS A 248 -1.43 10.61 -10.88
C CYS A 248 -0.04 10.91 -10.31
N ARG A 249 0.35 10.28 -9.19
CA ARG A 249 1.66 10.48 -8.55
C ARG A 249 2.12 9.25 -7.78
N LEU A 250 3.43 9.01 -7.79
CA LEU A 250 4.10 7.99 -6.99
C LEU A 250 5.54 8.40 -6.66
N VAL A 251 6.13 7.73 -5.66
CA VAL A 251 7.55 7.82 -5.34
C VAL A 251 8.20 6.47 -5.60
N VAL A 252 9.36 6.45 -6.26
CA VAL A 252 10.14 5.24 -6.50
C VAL A 252 10.97 4.95 -5.26
N ALA A 253 10.60 3.91 -4.51
CA ALA A 253 11.21 3.59 -3.23
C ALA A 253 12.51 2.77 -3.38
N GLY A 254 12.62 1.95 -4.42
CA GLY A 254 13.81 1.14 -4.68
C GLY A 254 13.57 0.02 -5.68
N SER A 255 14.66 -0.59 -6.13
CA SER A 255 14.65 -1.84 -6.89
C SER A 255 14.11 -3.00 -6.05
N HIS A 256 13.46 -3.97 -6.67
CA HIS A 256 12.89 -5.12 -5.98
C HIS A 256 13.17 -6.44 -6.71
N GLU A 257 13.98 -7.28 -6.06
CA GLU A 257 14.41 -8.59 -6.57
C GLU A 257 13.85 -9.76 -5.74
N GLY A 258 13.11 -9.47 -4.67
CA GLY A 258 12.63 -10.43 -3.70
C GLY A 258 11.23 -10.97 -3.97
N GLY A 259 10.69 -11.70 -2.99
CA GLY A 259 9.27 -12.06 -2.96
C GLY A 259 8.39 -10.91 -2.47
N GLN A 260 7.07 -11.08 -2.56
CA GLN A 260 6.10 -10.12 -2.04
C GLN A 260 6.42 -9.71 -0.61
N ILE A 261 6.47 -8.41 -0.35
CA ILE A 261 6.55 -7.82 0.99
C ILE A 261 5.29 -8.23 1.78
N ARG A 262 5.47 -8.81 2.97
CA ARG A 262 4.38 -9.37 3.80
C ARG A 262 4.13 -8.59 5.07
N GLU A 263 4.97 -7.61 5.36
CA GLU A 263 4.85 -6.67 6.46
C GLU A 263 3.63 -5.78 6.25
N ALA A 264 2.76 -5.64 7.27
CA ALA A 264 1.61 -4.75 7.18
C ALA A 264 2.01 -3.26 7.26
N VAL A 265 3.03 -2.95 8.08
CA VAL A 265 3.64 -1.62 8.18
C VAL A 265 5.11 -1.69 7.84
N ILE A 266 5.55 -0.78 7.00
CA ILE A 266 6.96 -0.49 6.77
C ILE A 266 7.32 0.82 7.48
N ASP A 267 8.16 0.72 8.49
CA ASP A 267 8.58 1.81 9.38
C ASP A 267 9.61 2.75 8.74
N ARG A 268 10.51 2.19 7.92
CA ARG A 268 11.52 2.95 7.18
C ARG A 268 11.83 2.26 5.86
N ILE A 269 11.16 2.66 4.77
CA ILE A 269 11.80 2.49 3.46
C ILE A 269 12.92 3.51 3.40
N ARG A 270 14.14 3.05 3.71
CA ARG A 270 15.32 3.76 3.26
C ARG A 270 15.42 3.46 1.76
N THR A 271 15.33 4.50 0.94
CA THR A 271 15.96 4.46 -0.38
C THR A 271 17.43 4.19 -0.10
N VAL A 272 17.82 2.93 -0.14
CA VAL A 272 19.24 2.60 -0.17
C VAL A 272 19.67 3.04 -1.56
N PRO A 273 20.60 3.98 -1.70
CA PRO A 273 21.18 4.25 -3.00
C PRO A 273 21.73 2.92 -3.50
N ASP A 274 21.13 2.41 -4.57
CA ASP A 274 21.68 1.29 -5.30
C ASP A 274 22.90 1.87 -6.03
N PHE A 275 24.05 1.91 -5.36
CA PHE A 275 25.24 2.54 -5.90
C PHE A 275 25.62 1.91 -7.25
N ASP A 276 25.53 0.58 -7.36
CA ASP A 276 25.80 -0.17 -8.59
C ASP A 276 24.75 0.14 -9.68
N GLY A 277 23.46 0.19 -9.32
CA GLY A 277 22.38 0.57 -10.24
C GLY A 277 22.41 2.06 -10.66
N SER A 278 22.90 2.94 -9.79
CA SER A 278 23.10 4.36 -10.07
C SER A 278 24.32 4.58 -10.97
N GLU A 279 25.41 3.84 -10.79
CA GLU A 279 26.56 3.89 -11.69
C GLU A 279 26.22 3.35 -13.10
N GLU A 280 25.43 2.28 -13.19
CA GLU A 280 24.93 1.76 -14.47
C GLU A 280 23.99 2.76 -15.17
N PHE A 281 23.19 3.50 -14.41
CA PHE A 281 22.27 4.52 -14.92
C PHE A 281 22.99 5.81 -15.32
N ASP A 282 23.85 6.36 -14.47
CA ASP A 282 24.64 7.58 -14.71
C ASP A 282 25.70 7.38 -15.80
N GLY A 283 26.17 6.15 -15.97
CA GLY A 283 27.10 5.77 -17.04
C GLY A 283 26.51 5.88 -18.45
N ARG A 284 25.19 5.98 -18.59
CA ARG A 284 24.50 6.05 -19.90
C ARG A 284 24.76 7.39 -20.58
N VAL A 285 25.05 7.33 -21.88
CA VAL A 285 25.36 8.52 -22.70
C VAL A 285 24.24 9.56 -22.65
N GLU A 286 22.99 9.12 -22.54
CA GLU A 286 21.78 9.94 -22.42
C GLU A 286 21.68 10.70 -21.09
N ASN A 287 22.34 10.20 -20.04
CA ASN A 287 22.33 10.75 -18.69
C ASN A 287 23.61 11.53 -18.37
N ARG A 288 24.57 11.61 -19.32
CA ARG A 288 25.74 12.46 -19.19
C ARG A 288 25.34 13.92 -19.43
N PRO A 289 25.69 14.86 -18.53
CA PRO A 289 25.37 16.27 -18.73
C PRO A 289 25.97 16.77 -20.05
N ALA A 290 25.16 17.45 -20.87
CA ALA A 290 25.52 17.92 -22.21
C ALA A 290 26.66 18.97 -22.23
N PHE A 291 27.11 19.42 -21.06
CA PHE A 291 28.23 20.35 -20.92
C PHE A 291 29.25 19.77 -19.93
N GLY A 292 30.41 19.39 -20.44
CA GLY A 292 31.50 18.85 -19.65
C GLY A 292 32.08 19.90 -18.70
N VAL A 293 32.13 19.57 -17.41
CA VAL A 293 33.13 20.13 -16.51
C VAL A 293 34.19 19.05 -16.34
N ALA A 294 35.28 19.20 -17.10
CA ALA A 294 36.50 18.46 -16.83
C ALA A 294 37.13 19.05 -15.57
N VAL A 295 37.06 18.32 -14.45
CA VAL A 295 38.01 18.48 -13.35
C VAL A 295 38.95 17.28 -13.42
N GLY A 296 40.05 17.47 -14.14
CA GLY A 296 41.18 16.56 -14.12
C GLY A 296 41.79 16.55 -12.73
N TRP A 297 41.91 15.35 -12.15
CA TRP A 297 42.79 15.11 -11.03
C TRP A 297 44.10 14.58 -11.60
N ASP A 298 45.09 15.48 -11.76
CA ASP A 298 46.48 15.06 -11.92
C ASP A 298 46.93 14.46 -10.59
N ALA A 299 47.11 13.14 -10.58
CA ALA A 299 47.82 12.46 -9.52
C ALA A 299 49.32 12.79 -9.62
N VAL A 300 49.81 13.39 -8.56
CA VAL A 300 51.22 13.74 -8.31
C VAL A 300 52.07 12.47 -8.28
N ALA A 301 53.27 12.55 -8.88
CA ALA A 301 54.34 11.56 -8.81
C ALA A 301 54.97 11.46 -7.41
#